data_AF-A0A533B4Y1-F1
#
_entry.id   AF-A0A533B4Y1-F1
#
_cell.length_a   1.000
_cell.length_b   1.000
_cell.length_c   1.000
_cell.angle_alpha   90.00
_cell.angle_beta   90.00
_cell.angle_gamma   90.00
#
_symmetry.space_group_name_H-M   'P 1'
#
loop_
_entity.id
_entity.type
_entity.pdbx_description
1 polymer ?
#
loop_
_entity_poly.entity_id
_entity_poly.type
_entity_poly.pdbx_seq_one_letter_code
_entity_poly.pdbx_strand_id
1 'polypeptide(L)'
;MSLNHCNHGGPLQPPTLVNPHPPLPEVSVIIPLLDHRGLAIECVESWVREQTYPRECFEVIVVTDGSDPALDTRVKSLLERQDRMIKHATTNLFLLGSS
;
A
#
# COMPACT_ATOMS: atom_id res chain seq x y z
N MET A 1 31.52 5.53 66.38
CA MET A 1 31.60 4.71 65.14
C MET A 1 30.16 4.41 64.72
N SER A 2 29.63 5.17 63.77
CA SER A 2 28.23 5.05 63.32
C SER A 2 28.20 4.14 62.10
N LEU A 3 27.44 3.05 62.17
CA LEU A 3 27.24 2.09 61.08
C LEU A 3 26.32 2.71 60.03
N ASN A 4 26.75 2.62 58.77
CA ASN A 4 26.11 3.21 57.60
C ASN A 4 24.66 2.72 57.42
N HIS A 5 23.78 3.68 57.12
CA HIS A 5 22.41 3.47 56.67
C HIS A 5 22.39 2.59 55.40
N CYS A 6 21.67 1.47 55.44
CA CYS A 6 21.36 0.69 54.25
C CYS A 6 20.34 1.43 53.38
N ASN A 7 20.67 1.66 52.10
CA ASN A 7 19.70 2.11 51.11
C ASN A 7 18.63 1.03 50.90
N HIS A 8 17.38 1.36 51.25
CA HIS A 8 16.21 0.57 50.89
C HIS A 8 15.98 0.70 49.37
N GLY A 9 16.31 -0.35 48.61
CA GLY A 9 15.92 -0.46 47.22
C GLY A 9 14.40 -0.44 47.12
N GLY A 10 13.85 0.65 46.59
CA GLY A 10 12.43 0.73 46.23
C GLY A 10 12.08 -0.34 45.17
N PRO A 11 10.80 -0.68 45.00
CA PRO A 11 10.38 -1.66 44.01
C PRO A 11 10.88 -1.23 42.63
N LEU A 12 11.61 -2.12 41.96
CA LEU A 12 11.99 -1.95 40.57
C LEU A 12 10.70 -1.81 39.77
N GLN A 13 10.41 -0.60 39.27
CA GLN A 13 9.33 -0.45 38.29
C GLN A 13 9.69 -1.35 37.10
N PRO A 14 8.78 -2.25 36.67
CA PRO A 14 9.02 -3.02 35.46
C PRO A 14 9.25 -2.05 34.29
N PRO A 15 10.20 -2.33 33.40
CA PRO A 15 10.45 -1.46 32.26
C PRO A 15 9.15 -1.30 31.47
N THR A 16 8.71 -0.06 31.30
CA THR A 16 7.65 0.27 30.37
C THR A 16 8.10 -0.27 29.02
N LEU A 17 7.41 -1.27 28.48
CA LEU A 17 7.70 -1.79 27.14
C LEU A 17 7.37 -0.68 26.15
N VAL A 18 8.39 0.13 25.84
CA VAL A 18 8.36 1.06 24.71
C VAL A 18 8.19 0.17 23.48
N ASN A 19 7.04 0.24 22.83
CA ASN A 19 6.73 -0.61 21.68
C ASN A 19 7.82 -0.41 20.60
N PRO A 20 8.69 -1.41 20.32
CA PRO A 20 9.89 -1.21 19.51
C PRO A 20 9.63 -1.36 18.01
N HIS A 21 8.37 -1.50 17.59
CA HIS A 21 8.06 -1.59 16.17
C HIS A 21 8.06 -0.19 15.54
N PRO A 22 8.93 0.06 14.53
CA PRO A 22 8.80 1.26 13.73
C PRO A 22 7.40 1.32 13.10
N PRO A 23 6.84 2.51 12.87
CA PRO A 23 5.56 2.65 12.19
C PRO A 23 5.63 1.90 10.85
N LEU A 24 4.54 1.22 10.51
CA LEU A 24 4.43 0.47 9.25
C LEU A 24 4.68 1.42 8.06
N PRO A 25 5.47 1.01 7.05
CA PRO A 25 5.76 1.87 5.90
C PRO A 25 4.51 2.15 5.07
N GLU A 26 4.41 3.37 4.55
CA GLU A 26 3.39 3.70 3.55
C GLU A 26 3.80 3.16 2.17
N VAL A 27 2.85 2.54 1.45
CA VAL A 27 3.10 1.88 0.17
C VAL A 27 2.16 2.41 -0.91
N SER A 28 2.71 2.82 -2.05
CA SER A 28 1.91 3.10 -3.25
C SER A 28 2.07 1.95 -4.25
N VAL A 29 0.96 1.30 -4.60
CA VAL A 29 0.92 0.18 -5.55
C VAL A 29 0.45 0.68 -6.91
N ILE A 30 1.29 0.57 -7.94
CA ILE A 30 0.97 1.05 -9.30
C ILE A 30 0.61 -0.15 -10.17
N ILE A 31 -0.62 -0.17 -10.71
CA ILE A 31 -1.14 -1.25 -11.56
C ILE A 31 -1.42 -0.72 -12.97
N PRO A 32 -0.54 -0.94 -13.96
CA PRO A 32 -0.80 -0.60 -15.36
C PRO A 32 -1.70 -1.65 -16.04
N LEU A 33 -2.75 -1.21 -16.75
CA LEU A 33 -3.76 -2.09 -17.38
C LEU A 33 -3.66 -2.20 -18.91
N LEU A 34 -2.53 -1.82 -19.53
CA LEU A 34 -2.42 -1.76 -21.00
C LEU A 34 -2.42 -3.14 -21.70
N ASP A 35 -1.98 -4.20 -21.02
CA ASP A 35 -2.07 -5.60 -21.49
C ASP A 35 -2.43 -6.52 -20.31
N HIS A 36 -3.67 -6.41 -19.84
CA HIS A 36 -4.11 -7.12 -18.63
C HIS A 36 -4.50 -8.58 -18.87
N ARG A 37 -4.60 -9.04 -20.12
CA ARG A 37 -4.95 -10.44 -20.50
C ARG A 37 -6.13 -11.05 -19.73
N GLY A 38 -7.12 -10.22 -19.39
CA GLY A 38 -8.30 -10.61 -18.61
C GLY A 38 -8.15 -10.59 -17.07
N LEU A 39 -6.95 -10.34 -16.52
CA LEU A 39 -6.66 -10.38 -15.08
C LEU A 39 -6.83 -9.04 -14.36
N ALA A 40 -7.17 -7.96 -15.06
CA ALA A 40 -7.28 -6.62 -14.48
C ALA A 40 -8.16 -6.57 -13.22
N ILE A 41 -9.33 -7.20 -13.27
CA ILE A 41 -10.30 -7.17 -12.17
C ILE A 41 -9.79 -7.95 -10.97
N GLU A 42 -9.31 -9.18 -11.19
CA GLU A 42 -8.75 -10.03 -10.15
C GLU A 42 -7.53 -9.37 -9.48
N CYS A 43 -6.64 -8.77 -10.27
CA CYS A 43 -5.48 -8.05 -9.77
C CYS A 43 -5.87 -6.87 -8.88
N VAL A 44 -6.80 -6.02 -9.32
CA VAL A 44 -7.25 -4.88 -8.50
C VAL A 44 -7.99 -5.37 -7.25
N GLU A 45 -8.84 -6.38 -7.38
CA GLU A 45 -9.62 -6.93 -6.27
C GLU A 45 -8.74 -7.53 -5.18
N SER A 46 -7.74 -8.32 -5.56
CA SER A 46 -6.77 -8.90 -4.61
C SER A 46 -6.05 -7.84 -3.79
N TRP A 47 -5.69 -6.70 -4.41
CA TRP A 47 -5.05 -5.59 -3.69
C TRP A 47 -6.00 -4.81 -2.79
N VAL A 48 -7.22 -4.55 -3.24
CA VAL A 48 -8.16 -3.73 -2.47
C VAL A 48 -8.78 -4.53 -1.32
N ARG A 49 -9.03 -5.82 -1.49
CA ARG A 49 -9.90 -6.60 -0.57
C ARG A 49 -9.21 -7.76 0.14
N GLU A 50 -8.12 -8.31 -0.41
CA GLU A 50 -7.55 -9.58 0.06
C GLU A 50 -6.20 -9.41 0.76
N GLN A 51 -5.70 -8.19 0.89
CA GLN A 51 -4.43 -7.93 1.56
C GLN A 51 -4.56 -8.02 3.07
N THR A 52 -3.52 -8.57 3.71
CA THR A 52 -3.38 -8.57 5.17
C THR A 52 -2.67 -7.32 5.69
N TYR A 53 -2.14 -6.47 4.79
CA TYR A 53 -1.53 -5.21 5.15
C TYR A 53 -2.60 -4.16 5.48
N PRO A 54 -2.43 -3.31 6.51
CA PRO A 54 -3.46 -2.35 6.89
C PRO A 54 -3.81 -1.41 5.74
N ARG A 55 -5.12 -1.26 5.48
CA ARG A 55 -5.62 -0.53 4.33
C ARG A 55 -5.10 0.90 4.32
N GLU A 56 -5.10 1.56 5.47
CA GLU A 56 -4.61 2.91 5.71
C GLU A 56 -3.12 3.12 5.38
N CYS A 57 -2.34 2.04 5.29
CA CYS A 57 -0.91 2.11 4.99
C CYS A 57 -0.60 1.95 3.50
N PHE A 58 -1.61 1.80 2.62
CA PHE A 58 -1.35 1.77 1.19
C PHE A 58 -2.43 2.42 0.31
N GLU A 59 -2.04 2.80 -0.90
CA GLU A 59 -2.94 3.23 -1.98
C GLU A 59 -2.72 2.38 -3.24
N VAL A 60 -3.78 2.17 -4.01
CA VAL A 60 -3.72 1.57 -5.34
C VAL A 60 -3.91 2.66 -6.39
N ILE A 61 -2.92 2.78 -7.28
CA ILE A 61 -2.92 3.70 -8.41
C ILE A 61 -3.02 2.88 -9.69
N VAL A 62 -4.22 2.84 -10.28
CA VAL A 62 -4.45 2.17 -11.56
C VAL A 62 -4.11 3.13 -12.70
N VAL A 63 -3.29 2.67 -13.64
CA VAL A 63 -2.95 3.42 -14.86
C VAL A 63 -3.57 2.73 -16.07
N THR A 64 -4.39 3.45 -16.80
CA THR A 64 -5.08 2.98 -18.02
C THR A 64 -4.77 3.93 -19.18
N ASP A 65 -4.66 3.40 -20.40
CA ASP A 65 -4.65 4.24 -21.61
C ASP A 65 -6.08 4.61 -22.04
N GLY A 66 -7.06 3.97 -21.43
CA GLY A 66 -8.48 4.18 -21.67
C GLY A 66 -9.01 3.60 -22.96
N SER A 67 -8.30 2.62 -23.52
CA SER A 67 -8.72 1.83 -24.68
C SER A 67 -9.97 0.98 -24.40
N ASP A 68 -10.22 0.59 -23.14
CA ASP A 68 -11.42 -0.13 -22.69
C ASP A 68 -12.19 0.65 -21.60
N PRO A 69 -13.16 1.50 -21.99
CA PRO A 69 -13.98 2.26 -21.05
C PRO A 69 -14.86 1.40 -20.13
N ALA A 70 -15.25 0.20 -20.57
CA ALA A 70 -16.08 -0.70 -19.78
C ALA A 70 -15.25 -1.31 -18.65
N LEU A 71 -14.02 -1.73 -18.94
CA LEU A 71 -13.06 -2.12 -17.93
C LEU A 71 -12.74 -0.98 -16.97
N ASP A 72 -12.47 0.23 -17.50
CA ASP A 72 -12.17 1.41 -16.68
C ASP A 72 -13.28 1.64 -15.63
N THR A 73 -14.54 1.56 -16.07
CA THR A 73 -15.72 1.74 -15.20
C THR A 73 -15.79 0.66 -14.12
N ARG A 74 -15.56 -0.60 -14.48
CA ARG A 74 -15.56 -1.72 -13.53
C ARG A 74 -14.44 -1.57 -12.50
N VAL A 75 -13.22 -1.27 -12.94
CA VAL A 75 -12.09 -1.06 -12.05
C VAL A 75 -12.35 0.12 -11.11
N LYS A 76 -12.85 1.24 -11.63
CA LYS A 76 -13.19 2.41 -10.80
C LYS A 76 -14.21 2.09 -9.71
N SER A 77 -15.13 1.15 -9.94
CA SER A 77 -16.10 0.71 -8.93
C SER A 77 -15.51 -0.14 -7.80
N LEU A 78 -14.30 -0.70 -8.00
CA LEU A 78 -13.59 -1.47 -6.99
C LEU A 78 -12.74 -0.59 -6.08
N LEU A 79 -12.32 0.58 -6.56
CA LEU A 79 -11.42 1.48 -5.86
C LEU A 79 -12.08 2.11 -4.63
N GLU A 80 -11.32 2.24 -3.55
CA GLU A 80 -11.77 2.92 -2.34
C GLU A 80 -11.35 4.40 -2.33
N ARG A 81 -11.74 5.14 -1.29
CA ARG A 81 -11.56 6.60 -1.17
C ARG A 81 -10.11 7.07 -1.36
N GLN A 82 -9.13 6.25 -0.98
CA GLN A 82 -7.70 6.57 -1.06
C GLN A 82 -7.03 6.11 -2.35
N ASP A 83 -7.73 5.34 -3.17
CA ASP A 83 -7.20 4.85 -4.44
C ASP A 83 -7.43 5.84 -5.57
N ARG A 84 -6.64 5.68 -6.63
CA ARG A 84 -6.65 6.60 -7.76
C ARG A 84 -6.64 5.84 -9.06
N MET A 85 -7.40 6.34 -10.03
CA MET A 85 -7.30 5.92 -11.42
C MET A 85 -6.77 7.07 -12.25
N ILE A 86 -5.66 6.84 -12.94
CA ILE A 86 -5.02 7.79 -13.84
C ILE A 86 -5.20 7.27 -15.27
N LYS A 87 -5.92 8.05 -16.08
CA LYS A 87 -6.04 7.81 -17.51
C LYS A 87 -4.97 8.61 -18.23
N HIS A 88 -4.05 7.92 -18.89
CA HIS A 88 -2.99 8.54 -19.67
C HIS A 88 -2.81 7.79 -20.99
N ALA A 89 -3.26 8.40 -22.09
CA ALA A 89 -3.04 7.86 -23.42
C ALA A 89 -1.54 7.76 -23.68
N THR A 90 -1.02 6.56 -23.92
CA THR A 90 0.38 6.36 -24.28
C THR A 90 0.51 6.08 -25.77
N THR A 91 1.57 6.64 -26.39
CA THR A 91 1.97 6.35 -27.77
C THR A 91 3.26 5.52 -27.83
N ASN A 92 3.75 5.01 -26.69
CA ASN A 92 5.04 4.32 -26.59
C ASN A 92 5.15 3.06 -27.49
N LEU A 93 4.02 2.47 -27.90
CA LEU A 93 4.00 1.33 -28.81
C LEU A 93 4.57 1.65 -30.20
N PHE A 94 4.55 2.93 -30.63
CA PHE A 94 5.08 3.34 -31.95
C PHE A 94 6.62 3.37 -32.02
N LEU A 95 7.34 3.27 -30.90
CA LEU A 95 8.80 3.37 -30.88
C LEU A 95 9.53 2.03 -30.97
N LEU A 96 8.82 0.90 -30.98
CA LEU A 96 9.42 -0.45 -31.03
C LEU A 96 9.33 -1.11 -32.42
N GLY A 97 8.77 -0.43 -33.42
CA GLY A 97 8.48 -1.00 -34.75
C GLY A 97 9.14 -0.32 -35.95
N SER A 98 9.99 0.68 -35.73
CA SER A 98 10.70 1.36 -36.82
C SER A 98 12.14 0.86 -36.88
N SER A 99 12.36 -0.25 -37.60
CA SER A 99 13.68 -0.74 -38.02
C SER A 99 13.61 -1.14 -39.48
#